data_AF-A0A7X1XHQ4-F1
#
_entry.id   AF-A0A7X1XHQ4-F1
#
_cell.length_a   1.000
_cell.length_b   1.000
_cell.length_c   1.000
_cell.angle_alpha   90.00
_cell.angle_beta   90.00
_cell.angle_gamma   90.00
#
_symmetry.space_group_name_H-M   'P 1'
#
loop_
_entity.id
_entity.type
_entity.pdbx_description
1 polymer ?
#
loop_
_entity_poly.entity_id
_entity_poly.type
_entity_poly.pdbx_seq_one_letter_code
_entity_poly.pdbx_strand_id
1 'polypeptide(L)'
;MKKTFMALGFLITGLLSSLSVNADEICTGKFPNLITDVCWSCMFPIKLFGSTNLVSDGQEDFDSGGSSSPFCFCGNPPKVGIPTSFWEFDMMTDVTTVPGCFPLLGGARVNVGVNSDAFGQISDDQGGGISSTRDSFMQVNFYINPAMYVMGAILDDTCMDQRGIDVPWVSFADPTHNDDELAGILTPYAFPFGSMLAIGAMSADAVAAAAGFPLSTIFWAAGSYGHMYPLTGHNEAHLSMEQTARLQTTRILAKLHAAGTQWAAMGSGAMCGYYPQIIMDKRQYKLTRLYPKPETAKINGKCCGPIGRSTILTESNTEFPIPGYKDFGYGIFRKRDCCGGVTLGN
;
A
#
# COMPACT_ATOMS: atom_id res chain seq x y z
N MET A 1 -58.99 40.02 -25.33
CA MET A 1 -58.27 39.06 -26.21
C MET A 1 -56.79 39.43 -26.24
N LYS A 2 -55.85 38.48 -26.05
CA LYS A 2 -54.39 38.71 -25.83
C LYS A 2 -54.11 39.48 -24.51
N LYS A 3 -53.10 39.24 -23.67
CA LYS A 3 -52.09 38.18 -23.39
C LYS A 3 -52.00 38.12 -21.82
N THR A 4 -51.25 37.29 -21.08
CA THR A 4 -50.17 36.30 -21.35
C THR A 4 -50.22 35.18 -20.28
N PHE A 5 -49.46 34.10 -20.46
CA PHE A 5 -49.05 33.20 -19.36
C PHE A 5 -47.85 33.80 -18.59
N MET A 6 -47.71 33.48 -17.30
CA MET A 6 -46.39 33.35 -16.68
C MET A 6 -46.44 32.29 -15.56
N ALA A 7 -45.78 31.16 -15.78
CA ALA A 7 -45.70 30.06 -14.82
C ALA A 7 -44.59 30.35 -13.78
N LEU A 8 -44.90 30.17 -12.50
CA LEU A 8 -43.93 30.34 -11.42
C LEU A 8 -43.15 29.02 -11.24
N GLY A 9 -42.02 28.89 -11.95
CA GLY A 9 -41.12 27.74 -11.83
C GLY A 9 -40.38 27.76 -10.49
N PHE A 10 -40.60 26.75 -9.66
CA PHE A 10 -39.93 26.60 -8.37
C PHE A 10 -38.51 26.05 -8.59
N LEU A 11 -37.52 26.95 -8.61
CA LEU A 11 -36.13 26.62 -8.93
C LEU A 11 -35.43 26.09 -7.67
N ILE A 12 -35.36 24.75 -7.55
CA ILE A 12 -34.55 24.08 -6.52
C ILE A 12 -33.07 24.22 -6.90
N THR A 13 -32.47 25.35 -6.50
CA THR A 13 -31.00 25.49 -6.46
C THR A 13 -30.47 24.70 -5.28
N GLY A 14 -30.14 23.43 -5.50
CA GLY A 14 -29.37 22.65 -4.53
C GLY A 14 -27.99 23.28 -4.35
N LEU A 15 -27.65 23.68 -3.13
CA LEU A 15 -26.27 24.03 -2.77
C LEU A 15 -25.40 22.77 -2.82
N LEU A 16 -24.86 22.47 -4.00
CA LEU A 16 -23.61 21.75 -4.11
C LEU A 16 -22.50 22.74 -3.75
N SER A 17 -22.23 22.86 -2.45
CA SER A 17 -21.04 23.52 -1.93
C SER A 17 -19.82 22.74 -2.43
N SER A 18 -19.29 23.12 -3.59
CA SER A 18 -18.00 22.65 -4.06
C SER A 18 -16.96 22.99 -3.01
N LEU A 19 -16.46 21.98 -2.29
CA LEU A 19 -15.27 22.13 -1.48
C LEU A 19 -14.12 22.44 -2.43
N SER A 20 -13.82 23.72 -2.58
CA SER A 20 -12.61 24.18 -3.25
C SER A 20 -11.42 23.75 -2.40
N VAL A 21 -10.93 22.54 -2.65
CA VAL A 21 -9.59 22.13 -2.22
C VAL A 21 -8.64 23.18 -2.76
N ASN A 22 -7.90 23.84 -1.87
CA ASN A 22 -6.84 24.75 -2.29
C ASN A 22 -5.79 23.91 -3.02
N ALA A 23 -5.80 23.99 -4.35
CA ALA A 23 -4.74 23.46 -5.19
C ALA A 23 -3.48 24.31 -4.95
N ASP A 24 -2.69 23.88 -3.98
CA ASP A 24 -1.37 24.41 -3.73
C ASP A 24 -0.45 23.99 -4.89
N GLU A 25 0.22 24.94 -5.52
CA GLU A 25 1.10 24.71 -6.68
C GLU A 25 2.23 23.72 -6.36
N ILE A 26 2.56 23.53 -5.07
CA ILE A 26 3.57 22.61 -4.56
C ILE A 26 3.01 21.19 -4.32
N CYS A 27 1.69 21.04 -4.12
CA CYS A 27 1.02 19.76 -3.83
C CYS A 27 0.09 19.35 -4.98
N THR A 28 0.64 18.66 -5.96
CA THR A 28 -0.09 18.17 -7.12
C THR A 28 -0.60 16.74 -6.90
N GLY A 29 -1.82 16.45 -7.36
CA GLY A 29 -2.39 15.11 -7.21
C GLY A 29 -3.66 14.89 -8.03
N LYS A 30 -4.13 13.65 -8.02
CA LYS A 30 -5.38 13.22 -8.65
C LYS A 30 -5.92 12.02 -7.86
N PHE A 31 -7.19 12.06 -7.44
CA PHE A 31 -7.84 10.87 -6.89
C PHE A 31 -7.89 9.78 -7.97
N PRO A 32 -7.43 8.55 -7.69
CA PRO A 32 -7.37 7.49 -8.69
C PRO A 32 -8.78 7.05 -9.07
N ASN A 33 -9.04 6.86 -10.36
CA ASN A 33 -10.27 6.22 -10.78
C ASN A 33 -10.18 4.72 -10.44
N LEU A 34 -10.86 4.30 -9.37
CA LEU A 34 -10.79 2.92 -8.87
C LEU A 34 -11.19 1.86 -9.92
N ILE A 35 -11.92 2.24 -10.98
CA ILE A 35 -12.28 1.32 -12.07
C ILE A 35 -11.15 1.17 -13.11
N THR A 36 -10.46 2.25 -13.48
CA THR A 36 -9.48 2.26 -14.60
C THR A 36 -8.03 2.33 -14.19
N ASP A 37 -7.74 2.90 -13.01
CA ASP A 37 -6.39 3.25 -12.55
C ASP A 37 -5.86 2.17 -11.59
N VAL A 38 -6.73 1.33 -11.01
CA VAL A 38 -6.34 0.15 -10.22
C VAL A 38 -6.20 -1.07 -11.14
N CYS A 39 -5.09 -1.80 -11.06
CA CYS A 39 -4.95 -3.03 -11.86
C CYS A 39 -5.66 -4.23 -11.23
N TRP A 40 -6.92 -4.44 -11.60
CA TRP A 40 -7.80 -5.47 -11.03
C TRP A 40 -7.33 -6.92 -11.20
N SER A 41 -6.43 -7.24 -12.13
CA SER A 41 -5.87 -8.60 -12.18
C SER A 41 -5.09 -8.95 -10.90
N CYS A 42 -4.58 -7.97 -10.15
CA CYS A 42 -3.84 -8.21 -8.91
C CYS A 42 -4.66 -8.87 -7.79
N MET A 43 -6.00 -8.85 -7.89
CA MET A 43 -6.92 -9.60 -7.03
C MET A 43 -6.77 -11.14 -7.17
N PHE A 44 -6.24 -11.61 -8.31
CA PHE A 44 -6.08 -13.03 -8.61
C PHE A 44 -4.73 -13.61 -8.09
N PRO A 45 -4.67 -14.93 -7.83
CA PRO A 45 -5.77 -15.90 -7.94
C PRO A 45 -6.79 -15.81 -6.80
N ILE A 46 -8.04 -16.12 -7.14
CA ILE A 46 -9.09 -16.40 -6.16
C ILE A 46 -9.22 -17.92 -6.03
N LYS A 47 -9.00 -18.44 -4.82
CA LYS A 47 -9.16 -19.85 -4.45
C LYS A 47 -10.38 -20.02 -3.55
N LEU A 48 -11.13 -21.10 -3.79
CA LEU A 48 -12.16 -21.62 -2.88
C LEU A 48 -11.80 -23.04 -2.44
N PHE A 49 -12.51 -23.55 -1.43
CA PHE A 49 -12.33 -24.90 -0.90
C PHE A 49 -10.87 -25.20 -0.52
N GLY A 50 -10.16 -24.17 -0.04
CA GLY A 50 -8.78 -24.24 0.47
C GLY A 50 -7.69 -24.23 -0.60
N SER A 51 -7.89 -24.92 -1.73
CA SER A 51 -6.85 -25.07 -2.77
C SER A 51 -7.34 -24.96 -4.22
N THR A 52 -8.65 -24.89 -4.46
CA THR A 52 -9.20 -24.87 -5.83
C THR A 52 -9.18 -23.44 -6.38
N ASN A 53 -8.26 -23.14 -7.29
CA ASN A 53 -8.27 -21.89 -8.05
C ASN A 53 -9.55 -21.82 -8.90
N LEU A 54 -10.41 -20.82 -8.65
CA LEU A 54 -11.53 -20.50 -9.56
C LEU A 54 -11.02 -19.73 -10.79
N VAL A 55 -10.24 -18.68 -10.53
CA VAL A 55 -9.68 -17.79 -11.55
C VAL A 55 -8.28 -17.42 -11.11
N SER A 56 -7.29 -17.62 -11.98
CA SER A 56 -5.90 -17.27 -11.73
C SER A 56 -5.37 -16.09 -12.56
N ASP A 57 -5.94 -15.82 -13.74
CA ASP A 57 -5.49 -14.80 -14.71
C ASP A 57 -3.94 -14.78 -14.94
N GLY A 58 -3.28 -15.94 -14.83
CA GLY A 58 -1.82 -16.06 -14.93
C GLY A 58 -1.02 -15.34 -13.83
N GLN A 59 -1.67 -14.92 -12.74
CA GLN A 59 -1.05 -14.18 -11.65
C GLN A 59 -0.29 -15.07 -10.68
N GLU A 60 0.69 -14.47 -10.02
CA GLU A 60 1.47 -15.13 -8.96
C GLU A 60 0.73 -15.14 -7.63
N ASP A 61 0.93 -16.24 -6.91
CA ASP A 61 0.51 -16.45 -5.52
C ASP A 61 1.60 -17.25 -4.81
N PHE A 62 1.61 -17.19 -3.49
CA PHE A 62 2.44 -18.03 -2.64
C PHE A 62 1.54 -18.94 -1.80
N ASP A 63 2.12 -19.95 -1.17
CA ASP A 63 1.41 -20.71 -0.14
C ASP A 63 1.40 -19.90 1.17
N SER A 64 0.22 -19.41 1.52
CA SER A 64 -0.04 -18.68 2.76
C SER A 64 -0.24 -19.59 3.98
N GLY A 65 -0.29 -20.91 3.81
CA GLY A 65 -0.61 -21.85 4.89
C GLY A 65 -2.07 -21.76 5.34
N GLY A 66 -2.98 -21.41 4.43
CA GLY A 66 -4.43 -21.42 4.65
C GLY A 66 -4.99 -22.84 4.89
N SER A 67 -6.28 -22.94 5.22
CA SER A 67 -6.91 -24.24 5.42
C SER A 67 -6.96 -25.05 4.12
N SER A 68 -6.36 -26.24 4.09
CA SER A 68 -6.47 -27.22 3.01
C SER A 68 -7.76 -28.04 3.03
N SER A 69 -8.60 -27.89 4.07
CA SER A 69 -9.89 -28.56 4.18
C SER A 69 -10.94 -27.86 3.28
N PRO A 70 -11.87 -28.59 2.64
CA PRO A 70 -12.88 -27.98 1.78
C PRO A 70 -13.90 -27.11 2.54
N PHE A 71 -14.02 -27.30 3.85
CA PHE A 71 -14.88 -26.54 4.75
C PHE A 71 -14.07 -25.95 5.90
N CYS A 72 -14.58 -24.87 6.48
CA CYS A 72 -14.00 -24.19 7.62
C CYS A 72 -15.07 -23.93 8.70
N PHE A 73 -14.63 -23.93 9.95
CA PHE A 73 -15.47 -23.79 11.13
C PHE A 73 -14.82 -22.78 12.07
N CYS A 74 -15.52 -21.68 12.35
CA CYS A 74 -15.12 -20.69 13.34
C CYS A 74 -15.97 -20.86 14.59
N GLY A 75 -15.35 -20.79 15.77
CA GLY A 75 -16.06 -20.96 17.05
C GLY A 75 -16.70 -19.67 17.59
N ASN A 76 -16.14 -18.51 17.25
CA ASN A 76 -16.63 -17.22 17.73
C ASN A 76 -16.32 -16.09 16.72
N PRO A 77 -17.34 -15.50 16.06
CA PRO A 77 -18.72 -15.96 16.03
C PRO A 77 -18.82 -17.37 15.40
N PRO A 78 -19.81 -18.19 15.78
CA PRO A 78 -19.99 -19.53 15.21
C PRO A 78 -20.30 -19.41 13.71
N LYS A 79 -19.35 -19.80 12.84
CA LYS A 79 -19.47 -19.67 11.38
C LYS A 79 -19.11 -20.99 10.72
N VAL A 80 -19.90 -21.41 9.73
CA VAL A 80 -19.60 -22.56 8.88
C VAL A 80 -19.54 -22.09 7.44
N GLY A 81 -18.46 -22.43 6.75
CA GLY A 81 -18.18 -21.86 5.45
C GLY A 81 -17.20 -22.64 4.60
N ILE A 82 -16.83 -22.01 3.50
CA ILE A 82 -15.83 -22.44 2.53
C ILE A 82 -14.59 -21.57 2.76
N PRO A 83 -13.38 -22.17 2.84
CA PRO A 83 -12.16 -21.38 2.87
C PRO A 83 -11.98 -20.64 1.54
N THR A 84 -11.95 -19.32 1.62
CA THR A 84 -11.71 -18.40 0.51
C THR A 84 -10.33 -17.76 0.69
N SER A 85 -9.60 -17.60 -0.42
CA SER A 85 -8.27 -17.00 -0.43
C SER A 85 -8.12 -16.14 -1.68
N PHE A 86 -7.85 -14.85 -1.49
CA PHE A 86 -7.77 -13.86 -2.57
C PHE A 86 -6.80 -12.73 -2.20
N TRP A 87 -6.63 -11.78 -3.11
CA TRP A 87 -5.87 -10.56 -2.88
C TRP A 87 -6.82 -9.37 -2.76
N GLU A 88 -6.88 -8.77 -1.60
CA GLU A 88 -7.80 -7.69 -1.25
C GLU A 88 -7.15 -6.33 -1.43
N PHE A 89 -7.76 -5.44 -2.21
CA PHE A 89 -7.41 -4.02 -2.24
C PHE A 89 -8.12 -3.31 -1.10
N ASP A 90 -7.38 -3.07 -0.02
CA ASP A 90 -7.85 -2.48 1.23
C ASP A 90 -7.06 -1.25 1.68
N MET A 91 -5.91 -0.97 1.05
CA MET A 91 -4.95 0.04 1.50
C MET A 91 -4.34 0.81 0.34
N MET A 92 -3.97 2.06 0.60
CA MET A 92 -3.21 2.91 -0.31
C MET A 92 -2.16 3.71 0.47
N THR A 93 -1.11 4.16 -0.20
CA THR A 93 -0.11 5.09 0.36
C THR A 93 0.22 6.20 -0.60
N ASP A 94 0.33 7.42 -0.09
CA ASP A 94 1.03 8.52 -0.76
C ASP A 94 2.45 8.63 -0.21
N VAL A 95 3.42 8.82 -1.09
CA VAL A 95 4.80 9.16 -0.76
C VAL A 95 5.13 10.49 -1.43
N THR A 96 5.51 11.48 -0.64
CA THR A 96 5.59 12.88 -1.07
C THR A 96 6.85 13.57 -0.59
N THR A 97 7.18 14.66 -1.26
CA THR A 97 8.22 15.60 -0.86
C THR A 97 7.72 16.69 0.10
N VAL A 98 6.44 16.68 0.49
CA VAL A 98 5.76 17.82 1.12
C VAL A 98 4.95 17.36 2.33
N PRO A 99 5.28 17.80 3.56
CA PRO A 99 4.53 17.42 4.74
C PRO A 99 3.09 17.94 4.65
N GLY A 100 2.12 17.05 4.90
CA GLY A 100 0.69 17.35 4.79
C GLY A 100 0.13 17.43 3.36
N CYS A 101 0.86 16.96 2.34
CA CYS A 101 0.35 16.83 0.96
C CYS A 101 -0.24 15.44 0.69
N PHE A 102 -1.41 15.38 0.04
CA PHE A 102 -2.17 14.15 -0.24
C PHE A 102 -2.43 13.98 -1.75
N PRO A 103 -1.44 13.53 -2.56
CA PRO A 103 -1.61 13.33 -4.00
C PRO A 103 -2.80 12.46 -4.40
N LEU A 104 -3.01 11.31 -3.73
CA LEU A 104 -4.14 10.41 -3.99
C LEU A 104 -5.49 10.94 -3.49
N LEU A 105 -5.52 12.04 -2.73
CA LEU A 105 -6.74 12.80 -2.42
C LEU A 105 -6.87 14.06 -3.30
N GLY A 106 -6.28 14.05 -4.50
CA GLY A 106 -6.40 15.14 -5.47
C GLY A 106 -5.46 16.32 -5.23
N GLY A 107 -4.34 16.10 -4.52
CA GLY A 107 -3.42 17.18 -4.16
C GLY A 107 -3.94 18.03 -3.00
N ALA A 108 -4.81 17.47 -2.14
CA ALA A 108 -5.26 18.16 -0.95
C ALA A 108 -4.06 18.43 -0.03
N ARG A 109 -3.89 19.67 0.42
CA ARG A 109 -2.87 20.05 1.40
C ARG A 109 -3.54 20.46 2.71
N VAL A 110 -3.12 19.85 3.82
CA VAL A 110 -3.50 20.29 5.17
C VAL A 110 -2.42 21.22 5.73
N ASN A 111 -2.83 22.21 6.53
CA ASN A 111 -1.87 23.03 7.26
C ASN A 111 -1.33 22.20 8.45
N VAL A 112 -0.07 21.79 8.35
CA VAL A 112 0.60 20.98 9.36
C VAL A 112 1.23 21.89 10.42
N GLY A 113 0.64 21.91 11.62
CA GLY A 113 1.17 22.68 12.76
C GLY A 113 2.37 22.02 13.48
N VAL A 114 2.76 20.82 13.05
CA VAL A 114 3.86 20.01 13.59
C VAL A 114 4.66 19.47 12.41
N ASN A 115 6.00 19.49 12.51
CA ASN A 115 6.92 19.06 11.46
C ASN A 115 6.67 19.75 10.09
N SER A 116 6.23 21.02 10.10
CA SER A 116 5.93 21.81 8.88
C SER A 116 7.11 21.93 7.92
N ASP A 117 8.32 21.88 8.48
CA ASP A 117 9.56 22.17 7.78
C ASP A 117 10.29 20.87 7.37
N ALA A 118 9.71 19.71 7.66
CA ALA A 118 10.24 18.39 7.30
C ALA A 118 9.94 18.06 5.82
N PHE A 119 10.47 18.87 4.91
CA PHE A 119 10.35 18.64 3.47
C PHE A 119 11.22 17.46 3.01
N GLY A 120 10.68 16.68 2.08
CA GLY A 120 11.42 15.64 1.39
C GLY A 120 12.40 16.23 0.39
N GLN A 121 13.62 15.67 0.37
CA GLN A 121 14.73 16.10 -0.47
C GLN A 121 15.50 14.88 -0.96
N ILE A 122 16.10 14.97 -2.15
CA ILE A 122 17.19 14.08 -2.55
C ILE A 122 18.47 14.88 -2.42
N SER A 123 19.47 14.31 -1.77
CA SER A 123 20.82 14.85 -1.71
C SER A 123 21.77 13.93 -2.48
N ASP A 124 22.74 14.55 -3.16
CA ASP A 124 23.80 13.87 -3.88
C ASP A 124 25.08 13.99 -3.06
N ASP A 125 25.54 12.91 -2.43
CA ASP A 125 26.80 12.93 -1.71
C ASP A 125 27.96 12.97 -2.70
N GLN A 126 28.54 14.17 -2.86
CA GLN A 126 29.73 14.42 -3.68
C GLN A 126 31.04 14.12 -2.91
N GLY A 127 30.99 13.27 -1.89
CA GLY A 127 32.10 12.83 -1.03
C GLY A 127 33.22 12.02 -1.70
N GLY A 128 33.77 12.48 -2.82
CA GLY A 128 35.10 12.13 -3.33
C GLY A 128 35.42 10.66 -3.68
N GLY A 129 34.44 9.75 -3.56
CA GLY A 129 34.60 8.31 -3.81
C GLY A 129 34.37 7.90 -5.26
N ILE A 130 34.57 6.59 -5.54
CA ILE A 130 34.39 5.98 -6.87
C ILE A 130 32.90 5.86 -7.27
N SER A 131 31.96 6.15 -6.35
CA SER A 131 30.53 6.19 -6.60
C SER A 131 29.92 7.34 -5.80
N SER A 132 29.09 8.16 -6.45
CA SER A 132 28.24 9.14 -5.78
C SER A 132 27.03 8.42 -5.18
N THR A 133 27.04 8.22 -3.87
CA THR A 133 25.85 7.80 -3.12
C THR A 133 24.82 8.93 -3.11
N ARG A 134 23.54 8.57 -3.17
CA ARG A 134 22.43 9.52 -3.09
C ARG A 134 21.57 9.14 -1.91
N ASP A 135 21.31 10.10 -1.04
CA ASP A 135 20.36 9.95 0.06
C ASP A 135 19.04 10.63 -0.30
N SER A 136 17.96 10.19 0.31
CA SER A 136 16.65 10.82 0.10
C SER A 136 15.78 10.72 1.34
N PHE A 137 15.03 11.78 1.61
CA PHE A 137 14.01 11.83 2.64
C PHE A 137 12.64 12.03 1.99
N MET A 138 11.62 11.27 2.40
CA MET A 138 10.24 11.41 1.91
C MET A 138 9.21 11.28 3.04
N GLN A 139 8.14 12.06 2.93
CA GLN A 139 6.95 11.96 3.77
C GLN A 139 6.00 10.91 3.20
N VAL A 140 5.21 10.26 4.07
CA VAL A 140 4.27 9.20 3.69
C VAL A 140 2.92 9.40 4.38
N ASN A 141 1.81 9.22 3.66
CA ASN A 141 0.46 9.14 4.25
C ASN A 141 -0.12 7.78 3.91
N PHE A 142 -0.76 7.13 4.88
CA PHE A 142 -1.34 5.80 4.72
C PHE A 142 -2.86 5.90 4.81
N TYR A 143 -3.54 5.19 3.91
CA TYR A 143 -4.98 5.18 3.74
C TYR A 143 -5.54 3.77 3.88
N ILE A 144 -6.69 3.66 4.50
CA ILE A 144 -7.59 2.51 4.31
C ILE A 144 -8.51 2.89 3.15
N ASN A 145 -8.60 2.05 2.13
CA ASN A 145 -9.56 2.19 1.04
C ASN A 145 -10.23 0.84 0.73
N PRO A 146 -11.46 0.59 1.22
CA PRO A 146 -12.24 -0.64 1.02
C PRO A 146 -12.82 -0.73 -0.40
N ALA A 147 -12.05 -0.39 -1.44
CA ALA A 147 -12.59 -0.19 -2.79
C ALA A 147 -13.32 -1.44 -3.32
N MET A 148 -12.79 -2.63 -3.02
CA MET A 148 -13.41 -3.91 -3.39
C MET A 148 -14.78 -4.14 -2.76
N TYR A 149 -14.95 -3.78 -1.49
CA TYR A 149 -16.24 -3.86 -0.78
C TYR A 149 -17.24 -2.87 -1.40
N VAL A 150 -16.84 -1.61 -1.61
CA VAL A 150 -17.71 -0.57 -2.19
C VAL A 150 -18.19 -0.91 -3.61
N MET A 151 -17.38 -1.63 -4.39
CA MET A 151 -17.75 -2.05 -5.76
C MET A 151 -18.43 -3.43 -5.83
N GLY A 152 -18.57 -4.16 -4.72
CA GLY A 152 -19.10 -5.53 -4.71
C GLY A 152 -18.27 -6.50 -5.56
N ALA A 153 -16.94 -6.33 -5.56
CA ALA A 153 -16.04 -7.04 -6.47
C ALA A 153 -15.96 -8.57 -6.21
N ILE A 154 -16.35 -9.02 -5.02
CA ILE A 154 -16.43 -10.42 -4.61
C ILE A 154 -17.79 -10.69 -3.97
N LEU A 155 -18.36 -11.88 -4.23
CA LEU A 155 -19.72 -12.27 -3.85
C LEU A 155 -19.95 -12.56 -2.34
N ASP A 156 -18.94 -12.41 -1.49
CA ASP A 156 -19.04 -12.66 -0.05
C ASP A 156 -18.46 -11.48 0.75
N ASP A 157 -19.35 -10.56 1.11
CA ASP A 157 -19.07 -9.36 1.91
C ASP A 157 -18.51 -9.66 3.30
N THR A 158 -18.66 -10.90 3.82
CA THR A 158 -18.29 -11.23 5.20
C THR A 158 -16.80 -11.47 5.41
N CYS A 159 -16.02 -11.55 4.33
CA CYS A 159 -14.58 -11.74 4.37
C CYS A 159 -13.76 -10.49 4.09
N MET A 160 -14.35 -9.52 3.39
CA MET A 160 -13.73 -8.24 3.05
C MET A 160 -13.73 -7.27 4.26
N ASP A 161 -12.87 -6.26 4.19
CA ASP A 161 -12.86 -5.13 5.10
C ASP A 161 -14.04 -4.18 4.83
N GLN A 162 -14.93 -4.05 5.81
CA GLN A 162 -16.16 -3.24 5.74
C GLN A 162 -15.99 -1.84 6.34
N ARG A 163 -14.76 -1.46 6.76
CA ARG A 163 -14.46 -0.09 7.24
C ARG A 163 -14.64 0.93 6.11
N GLY A 164 -14.87 2.19 6.46
CA GLY A 164 -14.89 3.29 5.49
C GLY A 164 -13.50 3.69 4.98
N ILE A 165 -13.45 4.59 3.99
CA ILE A 165 -12.20 5.26 3.62
C ILE A 165 -11.75 6.12 4.80
N ASP A 166 -10.49 5.96 5.23
CA ASP A 166 -9.92 6.67 6.37
C ASP A 166 -8.40 6.88 6.19
N VAL A 167 -7.83 7.82 6.96
CA VAL A 167 -6.40 8.15 6.99
C VAL A 167 -5.84 7.83 8.40
N PRO A 168 -5.62 6.55 8.75
CA PRO A 168 -5.29 6.18 10.13
C PRO A 168 -3.84 6.52 10.54
N TRP A 169 -2.94 6.84 9.59
CA TRP A 169 -1.56 7.22 9.90
C TRP A 169 -0.99 8.20 8.85
N VAL A 170 -0.26 9.21 9.34
CA VAL A 170 0.39 10.24 8.55
C VAL A 170 1.76 10.58 9.15
N SER A 171 2.78 10.60 8.31
CA SER A 171 4.20 10.82 8.68
C SER A 171 4.46 12.13 9.42
N PHE A 172 3.84 13.24 9.01
CA PHE A 172 4.08 14.55 9.64
C PHE A 172 3.66 14.59 11.12
N ALA A 173 2.71 13.74 11.53
CA ALA A 173 2.26 13.65 12.93
C ALA A 173 3.06 12.64 13.76
N ASP A 174 3.88 11.80 13.12
CA ASP A 174 4.68 10.76 13.77
C ASP A 174 6.15 11.22 13.89
N PRO A 175 6.63 11.60 15.10
CA PRO A 175 8.01 12.06 15.28
C PRO A 175 9.02 10.96 14.93
N THR A 176 8.64 9.68 15.05
CA THR A 176 9.50 8.54 14.72
C THR A 176 9.66 8.34 13.20
N HIS A 177 9.06 9.19 12.34
CA HIS A 177 9.27 9.15 10.89
C HIS A 177 10.45 10.01 10.44
N ASN A 178 10.79 11.05 11.20
CA ASN A 178 11.81 12.05 10.87
C ASN A 178 13.15 11.81 11.62
N ASP A 179 13.18 10.87 12.56
CA ASP A 179 14.26 10.64 13.53
C ASP A 179 14.54 9.13 13.64
N ASP A 180 15.75 8.71 13.23
CA ASP A 180 16.13 7.31 13.07
C ASP A 180 16.41 6.64 14.42
N GLU A 181 16.97 7.38 15.37
CA GLU A 181 17.21 6.94 16.75
C GLU A 181 15.90 6.66 17.49
N LEU A 182 14.90 7.55 17.32
CA LEU A 182 13.55 7.41 17.87
C LEU A 182 12.78 6.26 17.19
N ALA A 183 12.97 6.03 15.88
CA ALA A 183 12.46 4.83 15.21
C ALA A 183 13.12 3.55 15.76
N GLY A 184 14.39 3.61 16.14
CA GLY A 184 15.12 2.52 16.80
C GLY A 184 14.48 2.04 18.10
N ILE A 185 13.76 2.92 18.83
CA ILE A 185 13.02 2.55 20.05
C ILE A 185 11.81 1.64 19.73
N LEU A 186 11.15 1.84 18.58
CA LEU A 186 10.06 0.97 18.13
C LEU A 186 10.58 -0.40 17.65
N THR A 187 11.79 -0.43 17.08
CA THR A 187 12.37 -1.64 16.48
C THR A 187 13.76 -1.98 17.04
N PRO A 188 13.89 -2.26 18.36
CA PRO A 188 15.19 -2.54 18.99
C PRO A 188 15.84 -3.83 18.46
N TYR A 189 15.04 -4.72 17.88
CA TYR A 189 15.51 -5.94 17.20
C TYR A 189 16.15 -5.67 15.83
N ALA A 190 16.12 -4.43 15.32
CA ALA A 190 16.68 -4.07 14.01
C ALA A 190 18.22 -3.96 14.00
N PHE A 191 18.82 -3.64 15.16
CA PHE A 191 20.26 -3.38 15.31
C PHE A 191 21.23 -4.37 14.63
N PRO A 192 21.08 -5.72 14.74
CA PRO A 192 22.01 -6.67 14.10
C PRO A 192 21.98 -6.64 12.56
N PHE A 193 20.96 -6.05 11.94
CA PHE A 193 20.78 -6.08 10.49
C PHE A 193 21.55 -5.00 9.72
N GLY A 194 22.20 -4.06 10.41
CA GLY A 194 23.19 -3.15 9.79
C GLY A 194 24.54 -3.81 9.47
N SER A 195 24.70 -5.11 9.75
CA SER A 195 25.95 -5.84 9.47
C SER A 195 26.12 -6.16 7.98
N MET A 196 27.37 -6.16 7.49
CA MET A 196 27.67 -6.43 6.07
C MET A 196 27.16 -7.81 5.58
N LEU A 197 27.03 -8.80 6.47
CA LEU A 197 26.42 -10.09 6.17
C LEU A 197 24.90 -9.98 5.99
N ALA A 198 24.21 -9.20 6.83
CA ALA A 198 22.79 -8.94 6.72
C ALA A 198 22.45 -8.12 5.46
N ILE A 199 23.30 -7.15 5.11
CA ILE A 199 23.23 -6.38 3.86
C ILE A 199 23.42 -7.31 2.65
N GLY A 200 24.45 -8.16 2.67
CA GLY A 200 24.68 -9.15 1.62
C GLY A 200 23.50 -10.10 1.40
N ALA A 201 22.84 -10.52 2.47
CA ALA A 201 21.66 -11.40 2.42
C ALA A 201 20.45 -10.77 1.70
N MET A 202 20.35 -9.45 1.62
CA MET A 202 19.26 -8.76 0.90
C MET A 202 19.27 -9.05 -0.60
N SER A 203 20.44 -9.36 -1.19
CA SER A 203 20.54 -9.76 -2.58
C SER A 203 19.77 -11.05 -2.88
N ALA A 204 19.76 -12.01 -1.96
CA ALA A 204 18.99 -13.24 -2.09
C ALA A 204 17.46 -12.98 -2.02
N ASP A 205 17.04 -12.03 -1.18
CA ASP A 205 15.66 -11.59 -1.09
C ASP A 205 15.19 -10.88 -2.38
N ALA A 206 16.04 -10.03 -2.96
CA ALA A 206 15.78 -9.35 -4.24
C ALA A 206 15.64 -10.35 -5.39
N VAL A 207 16.50 -11.38 -5.45
CA VAL A 207 16.40 -12.46 -6.45
C VAL A 207 15.13 -13.28 -6.26
N ALA A 208 14.76 -13.61 -5.02
CA ALA A 208 13.52 -14.34 -4.71
C ALA A 208 12.27 -13.53 -5.12
N ALA A 209 12.21 -12.25 -4.77
CA ALA A 209 11.12 -11.36 -5.15
C ALA A 209 11.05 -11.06 -6.67
N ALA A 210 12.19 -11.10 -7.38
CA ALA A 210 12.22 -11.02 -8.83
C ALA A 210 11.67 -12.29 -9.51
N ALA A 211 11.99 -13.48 -8.98
CA ALA A 211 11.54 -14.76 -9.51
C ALA A 211 10.10 -15.14 -9.10
N GLY A 212 9.64 -14.64 -7.95
CA GLY A 212 8.37 -14.98 -7.33
C GLY A 212 8.07 -14.02 -6.19
N PHE A 213 8.07 -14.49 -4.94
CA PHE A 213 7.84 -13.69 -3.74
C PHE A 213 9.12 -13.54 -2.89
N PRO A 214 9.24 -12.46 -2.08
CA PRO A 214 10.36 -12.28 -1.16
C PRO A 214 10.43 -13.39 -0.10
N LEU A 215 11.59 -13.51 0.54
CA LEU A 215 11.84 -14.44 1.63
C LEU A 215 11.34 -13.85 2.95
N SER A 216 10.38 -14.51 3.60
CA SER A 216 9.86 -14.09 4.91
C SER A 216 10.89 -14.20 6.04
N THR A 217 11.88 -15.08 5.90
CA THR A 217 13.00 -15.24 6.84
C THR A 217 13.94 -14.04 6.86
N ILE A 218 14.03 -13.29 5.75
CA ILE A 218 14.90 -12.11 5.59
C ILE A 218 14.04 -10.84 5.75
N PHE A 219 13.29 -10.73 6.84
CA PHE A 219 12.32 -9.64 7.07
C PHE A 219 12.94 -8.23 7.11
N TRP A 220 14.26 -8.13 7.33
CA TRP A 220 15.01 -6.86 7.33
C TRP A 220 15.41 -6.36 5.93
N ALA A 221 15.19 -7.16 4.89
CA ALA A 221 15.38 -6.76 3.50
C ALA A 221 14.05 -6.35 2.87
N ALA A 222 14.02 -5.29 2.06
CA ALA A 222 12.90 -4.97 1.18
C ALA A 222 13.22 -5.36 -0.28
N GLY A 223 13.87 -6.51 -0.48
CA GLY A 223 14.40 -6.96 -1.77
C GLY A 223 15.16 -5.86 -2.53
N SER A 224 14.80 -5.64 -3.80
CA SER A 224 15.41 -4.59 -4.62
C SER A 224 15.06 -3.16 -4.21
N TYR A 225 14.13 -2.96 -3.26
CA TYR A 225 13.81 -1.61 -2.77
C TYR A 225 14.87 -1.09 -1.80
N GLY A 226 15.63 -1.98 -1.14
CA GLY A 226 16.72 -1.62 -0.24
C GLY A 226 16.53 -2.11 1.19
N HIS A 227 17.10 -1.36 2.15
CA HIS A 227 17.15 -1.74 3.57
C HIS A 227 15.81 -1.46 4.27
N MET A 228 15.22 -2.46 4.95
CA MET A 228 13.93 -2.26 5.64
C MET A 228 14.07 -1.28 6.80
N TYR A 229 15.13 -1.39 7.59
CA TYR A 229 15.38 -0.54 8.77
C TYR A 229 16.43 0.53 8.45
N PRO A 230 16.35 1.74 9.05
CA PRO A 230 15.33 2.21 10.01
C PRO A 230 13.94 2.45 9.39
N LEU A 231 12.89 2.46 10.23
CA LEU A 231 11.49 2.63 9.78
C LEU A 231 11.08 4.11 9.64
N THR A 232 11.88 4.84 8.88
CA THR A 232 11.79 6.30 8.68
C THR A 232 11.74 6.68 7.20
N GLY A 233 11.48 7.96 6.96
CA GLY A 233 11.53 8.57 5.63
C GLY A 233 12.93 8.61 5.01
N HIS A 234 14.00 8.35 5.76
CA HIS A 234 15.40 8.42 5.27
C HIS A 234 15.84 7.15 4.54
N ASN A 235 16.20 7.27 3.27
CA ASN A 235 16.79 6.22 2.45
C ASN A 235 18.21 6.62 2.01
N GLU A 236 19.21 5.96 2.60
CA GLU A 236 20.65 6.13 2.31
C GLU A 236 21.06 5.63 0.92
N ALA A 237 20.20 4.85 0.24
CA ALA A 237 20.46 4.24 -1.06
C ALA A 237 19.34 4.60 -2.04
N HIS A 238 19.27 5.87 -2.42
CA HIS A 238 18.36 6.38 -3.44
C HIS A 238 18.85 6.03 -4.85
N LEU A 239 18.07 5.24 -5.58
CA LEU A 239 18.32 4.88 -6.99
C LEU A 239 17.33 5.57 -7.92
N SER A 240 16.04 5.48 -7.60
CA SER A 240 14.94 6.12 -8.32
C SER A 240 13.83 6.53 -7.34
N MET A 241 12.95 7.44 -7.75
CA MET A 241 11.77 7.78 -6.96
C MET A 241 10.81 6.59 -6.87
N GLU A 242 10.64 5.81 -7.94
CA GLU A 242 9.83 4.58 -7.92
C GLU A 242 10.37 3.58 -6.88
N GLN A 243 11.69 3.35 -6.85
CA GLN A 243 12.34 2.47 -5.87
C GLN A 243 12.18 3.01 -4.44
N THR A 244 12.48 4.29 -4.22
CA THR A 244 12.38 4.90 -2.89
C THR A 244 10.93 4.93 -2.39
N ALA A 245 9.96 5.24 -3.24
CA ALA A 245 8.57 5.32 -2.82
C ALA A 245 7.93 3.94 -2.57
N ARG A 246 8.36 2.89 -3.29
CA ARG A 246 8.03 1.49 -2.92
C ARG A 246 8.71 1.05 -1.62
N LEU A 247 9.95 1.47 -1.37
CA LEU A 247 10.64 1.25 -0.09
C LEU A 247 9.86 1.90 1.06
N GLN A 248 9.51 3.18 0.93
CA GLN A 248 8.81 3.94 1.95
C GLN A 248 7.41 3.36 2.25
N THR A 249 6.65 3.00 1.22
CA THR A 249 5.38 2.25 1.37
C THR A 249 5.59 0.94 2.15
N THR A 250 6.64 0.18 1.82
CA THR A 250 7.00 -1.06 2.49
C THR A 250 7.38 -0.86 3.96
N ARG A 251 8.14 0.21 4.26
CA ARG A 251 8.55 0.57 5.64
C ARG A 251 7.36 0.98 6.50
N ILE A 252 6.41 1.74 5.97
CA ILE A 252 5.21 2.11 6.73
C ILE A 252 4.34 0.89 7.02
N LEU A 253 4.19 -0.06 6.10
CA LEU A 253 3.54 -1.34 6.40
C LEU A 253 4.27 -2.09 7.54
N ALA A 254 5.61 -2.17 7.49
CA ALA A 254 6.40 -2.78 8.57
C ALA A 254 6.26 -2.03 9.91
N LYS A 255 6.11 -0.70 9.87
CA LYS A 255 5.95 0.18 11.05
C LYS A 255 4.59 -0.01 11.72
N LEU A 256 3.52 -0.08 10.92
CA LEU A 256 2.18 -0.33 11.42
C LEU A 256 2.05 -1.76 12.00
N HIS A 257 2.77 -2.74 11.42
CA HIS A 257 2.92 -4.07 12.02
C HIS A 257 3.66 -4.01 13.37
N ALA A 258 4.82 -3.35 13.42
CA ALA A 258 5.61 -3.21 14.66
C ALA A 258 4.85 -2.46 15.77
N ALA A 259 4.06 -1.45 15.42
CA ALA A 259 3.17 -0.71 16.32
C ALA A 259 1.88 -1.48 16.70
N GLY A 260 1.63 -2.65 16.11
CA GLY A 260 0.45 -3.48 16.38
C GLY A 260 -0.87 -2.94 15.82
N THR A 261 -0.83 -1.92 14.95
CA THR A 261 -2.01 -1.35 14.29
C THR A 261 -2.38 -2.08 13.00
N GLN A 262 -1.40 -2.71 12.33
CA GLN A 262 -1.62 -3.59 11.19
C GLN A 262 -1.57 -5.06 11.62
N TRP A 263 -2.61 -5.82 11.26
CA TRP A 263 -2.75 -7.23 11.62
C TRP A 263 -2.67 -8.12 10.38
N ALA A 264 -2.21 -9.35 10.58
CA ALA A 264 -2.10 -10.34 9.51
C ALA A 264 -3.49 -10.84 9.08
N ALA A 265 -3.64 -11.03 7.77
CA ALA A 265 -4.90 -11.38 7.11
C ALA A 265 -4.88 -12.74 6.39
N MET A 266 -3.79 -13.50 6.51
CA MET A 266 -3.51 -14.73 5.76
C MET A 266 -3.16 -15.93 6.67
N GLY A 267 -3.26 -17.15 6.14
CA GLY A 267 -2.93 -18.39 6.82
C GLY A 267 -4.06 -18.93 7.70
N SER A 268 -3.85 -20.14 8.24
CA SER A 268 -4.84 -20.85 9.06
C SER A 268 -5.35 -20.06 10.27
N GLY A 269 -4.50 -19.19 10.86
CA GLY A 269 -4.88 -18.29 11.94
C GLY A 269 -5.80 -17.14 11.53
N ALA A 270 -5.79 -16.71 10.26
CA ALA A 270 -6.60 -15.60 9.77
C ALA A 270 -8.05 -15.99 9.38
N MET A 271 -8.30 -17.29 9.24
CA MET A 271 -9.55 -17.86 8.73
C MET A 271 -10.81 -17.34 9.42
N CYS A 272 -10.72 -16.98 10.70
CA CYS A 272 -11.86 -16.54 11.52
C CYS A 272 -11.77 -15.09 12.00
N GLY A 273 -10.74 -14.35 11.56
CA GLY A 273 -10.46 -12.99 12.02
C GLY A 273 -8.97 -12.66 11.85
N TYR A 274 -8.63 -11.38 11.83
CA TYR A 274 -7.24 -10.94 11.78
C TYR A 274 -6.49 -11.30 13.08
N TYR A 275 -5.18 -11.54 13.00
CA TYR A 275 -4.34 -11.78 14.18
C TYR A 275 -3.13 -10.84 14.24
N PRO A 276 -2.65 -10.46 15.44
CA PRO A 276 -1.54 -9.53 15.58
C PRO A 276 -0.24 -10.15 15.02
N GLN A 277 0.46 -9.39 14.19
CA GLN A 277 1.76 -9.75 13.63
C GLN A 277 2.70 -8.56 13.77
N ILE A 278 3.67 -8.65 14.69
CA ILE A 278 4.63 -7.57 14.96
C ILE A 278 5.71 -7.50 13.87
N ILE A 279 6.26 -8.65 13.46
CA ILE A 279 7.20 -8.73 12.34
C ILE A 279 6.41 -9.04 11.07
N MET A 280 6.30 -8.04 10.19
CA MET A 280 5.62 -8.14 8.90
C MET A 280 6.17 -9.27 8.03
N ASP A 281 5.31 -10.18 7.58
CA ASP A 281 5.63 -11.05 6.44
C ASP A 281 5.41 -10.25 5.15
N LYS A 282 6.49 -9.88 4.48
CA LYS A 282 6.50 -9.10 3.23
C LYS A 282 5.72 -9.77 2.10
N ARG A 283 5.57 -11.11 2.14
CA ARG A 283 4.87 -11.87 1.10
C ARG A 283 3.37 -11.57 1.05
N GLN A 284 2.78 -11.11 2.16
CA GLN A 284 1.34 -10.84 2.24
C GLN A 284 0.90 -9.58 1.47
N TYR A 285 1.81 -8.84 0.84
CA TYR A 285 1.51 -7.60 0.14
C TYR A 285 2.01 -7.60 -1.31
N LYS A 286 1.16 -7.13 -2.22
CA LYS A 286 1.52 -6.70 -3.59
C LYS A 286 1.29 -5.20 -3.72
N LEU A 287 2.19 -4.52 -4.43
CA LEU A 287 2.09 -3.09 -4.72
C LEU A 287 1.76 -2.89 -6.21
N THR A 288 0.86 -1.93 -6.49
CA THR A 288 0.62 -1.38 -7.83
C THR A 288 0.66 0.14 -7.74
N ARG A 289 1.20 0.83 -8.73
CA ARG A 289 1.23 2.30 -8.73
C ARG A 289 -0.09 2.88 -9.24
N LEU A 290 -0.54 3.95 -8.59
CA LEU A 290 -1.75 4.71 -8.91
C LEU A 290 -1.41 6.14 -9.37
N TYR A 291 -0.36 6.75 -8.81
CA TYR A 291 0.13 8.10 -9.13
C TYR A 291 1.67 8.08 -9.22
N PRO A 292 2.33 8.85 -10.12
CA PRO A 292 1.76 9.83 -11.06
C PRO A 292 1.13 9.22 -12.32
N LYS A 293 1.49 7.98 -12.65
CA LYS A 293 0.95 7.21 -13.77
C LYS A 293 0.52 5.83 -13.26
N PRO A 294 -0.75 5.42 -13.43
CA PRO A 294 -1.20 4.08 -13.05
C PRO A 294 -0.39 2.95 -13.70
N GLU A 295 -0.05 1.92 -12.93
CA GLU A 295 0.59 0.69 -13.38
C GLU A 295 -0.47 -0.30 -13.91
N THR A 296 -1.16 0.10 -14.98
CA THR A 296 -2.19 -0.74 -15.63
C THR A 296 -1.65 -1.51 -16.84
N ALA A 297 -0.46 -1.13 -17.33
CA ALA A 297 0.23 -1.83 -18.41
C ALA A 297 0.83 -3.15 -17.92
N LYS A 298 0.29 -4.28 -18.40
CA LYS A 298 0.76 -5.62 -18.01
C LYS A 298 2.15 -5.94 -18.58
N ILE A 299 3.15 -6.06 -17.72
CA ILE A 299 4.49 -6.61 -18.00
C ILE A 299 4.43 -8.13 -17.75
N ASN A 300 4.69 -8.95 -18.78
CA ASN A 300 4.58 -10.42 -18.70
C ASN A 300 3.22 -10.89 -18.11
N GLY A 301 2.13 -10.21 -18.44
CA GLY A 301 0.78 -10.51 -17.95
C GLY A 301 0.43 -9.95 -16.56
N LYS A 302 1.36 -9.24 -15.89
CA LYS A 302 1.26 -8.78 -14.50
C LYS A 302 1.45 -7.26 -14.40
N CYS A 303 0.87 -6.63 -13.39
CA CYS A 303 0.80 -5.16 -13.23
C CYS A 303 0.91 -4.71 -11.75
N CYS A 304 1.37 -5.63 -10.92
CA CYS A 304 1.75 -5.42 -9.54
C CYS A 304 2.94 -6.34 -9.26
N GLY A 305 3.80 -5.89 -8.35
CA GLY A 305 4.89 -6.70 -7.82
C GLY A 305 4.62 -7.06 -6.36
N PRO A 306 5.02 -8.24 -5.89
CA PRO A 306 5.24 -8.43 -4.45
C PRO A 306 6.38 -7.53 -3.98
N ILE A 307 6.41 -7.25 -2.68
CA ILE A 307 7.45 -6.42 -2.06
C ILE A 307 8.86 -6.93 -2.44
N GLY A 308 9.73 -6.01 -2.84
CA GLY A 308 11.12 -6.26 -3.20
C GLY A 308 11.38 -6.72 -4.64
N ARG A 309 10.37 -6.75 -5.51
CA ARG A 309 10.55 -7.01 -6.94
C ARG A 309 11.10 -5.78 -7.68
N SER A 310 12.12 -6.00 -8.53
CA SER A 310 12.82 -4.96 -9.31
C SER A 310 11.89 -3.96 -9.99
N THR A 311 12.21 -2.66 -9.83
CA THR A 311 11.48 -1.52 -10.41
C THR A 311 11.88 -1.19 -11.84
N ILE A 312 12.96 -1.78 -12.38
CA ILE A 312 13.60 -1.33 -13.64
C ILE A 312 12.68 -1.29 -14.86
N LEU A 313 11.62 -2.10 -14.87
CA LEU A 313 10.59 -2.11 -15.92
C LEU A 313 9.38 -1.22 -15.58
N THR A 314 9.09 -1.00 -14.29
CA THR A 314 7.92 -0.25 -13.81
C THR A 314 8.19 1.24 -13.64
N GLU A 315 9.45 1.64 -13.46
CA GLU A 315 9.95 3.04 -13.35
C GLU A 315 10.14 3.73 -14.73
N SER A 316 9.88 3.02 -15.83
CA SER A 316 9.96 3.62 -17.16
C SER A 316 8.86 4.66 -17.39
N ASN A 317 9.25 5.90 -17.70
CA ASN A 317 8.37 7.05 -17.93
C ASN A 317 7.51 7.40 -16.69
N THR A 318 8.13 7.39 -15.51
CA THR A 318 7.49 7.73 -14.22
C THR A 318 8.10 8.95 -13.53
N GLU A 319 9.30 9.33 -13.94
CA GLU A 319 10.10 10.41 -13.36
C GLU A 319 10.44 11.40 -14.47
N PHE A 320 9.69 12.50 -14.51
CA PHE A 320 9.92 13.61 -15.44
C PHE A 320 10.15 14.90 -14.63
N PRO A 321 11.03 15.81 -15.08
CA PRO A 321 11.29 17.09 -14.41
C PRO A 321 10.17 18.11 -14.68
N ILE A 322 8.93 17.73 -14.40
CA ILE A 322 7.71 18.54 -14.58
C ILE A 322 6.80 18.38 -13.35
N PRO A 323 5.94 19.36 -13.04
CA PRO A 323 5.00 19.27 -11.92
C PRO A 323 4.13 18.00 -11.99
N GLY A 324 3.87 17.38 -10.85
CA GLY A 324 3.09 16.14 -10.77
C GLY A 324 3.86 14.83 -10.97
N TYR A 325 5.19 14.84 -11.13
CA TYR A 325 6.01 13.61 -11.28
C TYR A 325 7.09 13.43 -10.19
N LYS A 326 6.94 14.18 -9.08
CA LYS A 326 7.84 14.11 -7.90
C LYS A 326 7.28 13.30 -6.73
N ASP A 327 5.95 13.14 -6.68
CA ASP A 327 5.24 12.43 -5.61
C ASP A 327 4.59 11.17 -6.22
N PHE A 328 4.48 10.12 -5.42
CA PHE A 328 4.08 8.78 -5.87
C PHE A 328 2.95 8.25 -5.00
N GLY A 329 1.99 7.56 -5.60
CA GLY A 329 0.86 6.95 -4.91
C GLY A 329 0.76 5.47 -5.26
N TYR A 330 0.65 4.60 -4.26
CA TYR A 330 0.51 3.15 -4.44
C TYR A 330 -0.83 2.63 -3.92
N GLY A 331 -1.37 1.66 -4.63
CA GLY A 331 -2.38 0.75 -4.16
C GLY A 331 -1.73 -0.52 -3.63
N ILE A 332 -2.21 -0.98 -2.48
CA ILE A 332 -1.68 -2.13 -1.78
C ILE A 332 -2.76 -3.22 -1.81
N PHE A 333 -2.40 -4.39 -2.31
CA PHE A 333 -3.21 -5.59 -2.20
C PHE A 333 -2.67 -6.45 -1.06
N ARG A 334 -3.47 -6.72 -0.03
CA ARG A 334 -3.15 -7.64 1.06
C ARG A 334 -3.69 -9.04 0.75
N LYS A 335 -2.92 -10.08 1.06
CA LYS A 335 -3.37 -11.48 0.96
C LYS A 335 -4.41 -11.74 2.04
N ARG A 336 -5.62 -12.15 1.64
CA ARG A 336 -6.75 -12.43 2.52
C ARG A 336 -7.12 -13.91 2.46
N ASP A 337 -6.99 -14.60 3.59
CA ASP A 337 -7.54 -15.95 3.80
C ASP A 337 -8.64 -15.89 4.85
N CYS A 338 -9.83 -16.37 4.51
CA CYS A 338 -11.03 -16.20 5.33
C CYS A 338 -12.00 -17.38 5.16
N CYS A 339 -12.80 -17.65 6.19
CA CYS A 339 -13.91 -18.58 6.13
C CYS A 339 -15.17 -17.85 5.62
N GLY A 340 -15.46 -17.93 4.32
CA GLY A 340 -16.66 -17.32 3.72
C GLY A 340 -17.88 -18.21 3.89
N GLY A 341 -19.01 -17.69 4.37
CA GLY A 341 -20.16 -18.52 4.71
C GLY A 341 -21.11 -17.94 5.77
N VAL A 342 -21.99 -18.78 6.30
CA VAL A 342 -23.11 -18.36 7.15
C VAL A 342 -22.72 -18.41 8.63
N THR A 343 -23.02 -17.33 9.34
CA THR A 343 -22.92 -17.26 10.81
C THR A 343 -24.14 -17.97 11.42
N LEU A 344 -23.92 -19.02 12.21
CA LEU A 344 -24.97 -19.80 12.86
C LEU A 344 -25.53 -19.03 14.08
N GLY A 345 -26.44 -18.09 13.84
CA GLY A 345 -27.05 -17.32 14.94
C GLY A 345 -27.95 -16.13 14.57
N ASN A 346 -28.11 -15.80 13.28
CA ASN A 346 -29.09 -14.83 12.75
C ASN A 346 -29.94 -15.50 11.67
#